data_AF-R8B001-F1
#
_entry.id   AF-R8B001-F1
#
_cell.length_a   1.000
_cell.length_b   1.000
_cell.length_c   1.000
_cell.angle_alpha   90.00
_cell.angle_beta   90.00
_cell.angle_gamma   90.00
#
_symmetry.space_group_name_H-M   'P 1'
#
loop_
_entity.id
_entity.type
_entity.pdbx_description
1 polymer ?
#
loop_
_entity_poly.entity_id
_entity_poly.type
_entity_poly.pdbx_seq_one_letter_code
_entity_poly.pdbx_strand_id
1 'polypeptide(L)'
;MMTRWLTLLMLGACIGFVQVAPAADSACMDGAETELERLYCQVVREGGGAGLPSPTDFKRNDPQIQALLLRRPAGRLGLEVPEVGAAAAPEPPPSQAGPETAGSEPEEASQLRGSLSECQLQGQRISCPQRRFDLVTNQHNSKLTDGVLAPDNRLGLGPFEGDRNDEEAVRRYLSDAYDRYIPKMVDIGLGASTMSFTAFHNAFHTMEDGGVDFARRMEQTFSLLKQDKKNLAVDTRYHDELPGDLSLCMVINRDIIVCDNVGTNWVFVSPSR
;
A
#
# COMPACT_ATOMS: atom_id res chain seq x y z
N MET A 1 61.63 -42.46 -44.86
CA MET A 1 60.93 -43.66 -44.35
C MET A 1 59.98 -43.25 -43.24
N MET A 2 58.80 -43.86 -43.23
CA MET A 2 57.77 -43.86 -42.16
C MET A 2 56.80 -42.67 -42.07
N THR A 3 55.84 -42.71 -42.99
CA THR A 3 54.38 -42.61 -42.82
C THR A 3 53.85 -42.57 -41.39
N ARG A 4 52.93 -41.62 -41.11
CA ARG A 4 51.93 -41.75 -40.04
C ARG A 4 50.56 -41.28 -40.54
N TRP A 5 49.58 -42.15 -40.31
CA TRP A 5 48.22 -42.14 -40.85
C TRP A 5 47.26 -41.27 -40.01
N LEU A 6 46.21 -40.81 -40.69
CA LEU A 6 44.93 -40.35 -40.13
C LEU A 6 44.29 -41.41 -39.22
N THR A 7 43.64 -41.00 -38.13
CA THR A 7 42.22 -41.35 -37.90
C THR A 7 41.59 -40.49 -36.80
N LEU A 8 40.37 -40.05 -37.11
CA LEU A 8 39.42 -39.25 -36.35
C LEU A 8 38.73 -40.14 -35.28
N LEU A 9 38.47 -39.63 -34.08
CA LEU A 9 37.38 -40.14 -33.24
C LEU A 9 36.82 -39.02 -32.35
N MET A 10 35.60 -38.62 -32.73
CA MET A 10 34.69 -37.76 -32.00
C MET A 10 34.33 -38.39 -30.65
N LEU A 11 34.56 -37.66 -29.55
CA LEU A 11 33.76 -37.79 -28.34
C LEU A 11 33.31 -36.39 -27.92
N GLY A 12 32.10 -36.02 -28.37
CA GLY A 12 31.34 -34.92 -27.82
C GLY A 12 30.83 -35.34 -26.44
N ALA A 13 31.43 -34.82 -25.38
CA ALA A 13 30.88 -34.90 -24.04
C ALA A 13 29.76 -33.85 -23.93
N CYS A 14 28.51 -34.29 -24.05
CA CYS A 14 27.35 -33.53 -23.61
C CYS A 14 27.45 -33.34 -22.10
N ILE A 15 28.02 -32.22 -21.65
CA ILE A 15 27.88 -31.76 -20.27
C ILE A 15 26.43 -31.31 -20.15
N GLY A 16 25.58 -32.17 -19.61
CA GLY A 16 24.22 -31.84 -19.24
C GLY A 16 24.25 -30.72 -18.21
N PHE A 17 23.75 -29.55 -18.60
CA PHE A 17 23.36 -28.53 -17.63
C PHE A 17 22.22 -29.13 -16.80
N VAL A 18 22.53 -29.52 -15.55
CA VAL A 18 21.50 -29.73 -14.54
C VAL A 18 20.91 -28.35 -14.27
N GLN A 19 19.74 -28.08 -14.84
CA GLN A 19 18.94 -26.92 -14.47
C GLN A 19 18.40 -27.18 -13.06
N VAL A 20 19.01 -26.53 -12.08
CA VAL A 20 18.43 -26.39 -10.75
C VAL A 20 17.25 -25.44 -10.91
N ALA A 21 16.02 -25.96 -10.76
CA ALA A 21 14.83 -25.13 -10.68
C ALA A 21 14.93 -24.20 -9.46
N PRO A 22 14.40 -22.97 -9.52
CA PRO A 22 14.52 -22.00 -8.43
C PRO A 22 13.79 -22.50 -7.17
N ALA A 23 14.53 -22.66 -6.07
CA ALA A 23 14.04 -23.13 -4.77
C ALA A 23 12.97 -22.24 -4.11
N ALA A 24 12.72 -21.04 -4.66
CA ALA A 24 11.69 -20.13 -4.17
C ALA A 24 10.26 -20.55 -4.57
N ASP A 25 10.11 -21.29 -5.68
CA ASP A 25 8.80 -21.69 -6.22
C ASP A 25 8.16 -22.81 -5.40
N SER A 26 8.96 -23.74 -4.89
CA SER A 26 8.47 -24.81 -4.00
C SER A 26 8.12 -24.27 -2.62
N ALA A 27 8.90 -23.34 -2.08
CA ALA A 27 8.70 -22.81 -0.73
C ALA A 27 7.35 -22.10 -0.53
N CYS A 28 6.85 -21.36 -1.54
CA CYS A 28 5.51 -20.76 -1.46
C CYS A 28 4.42 -21.84 -1.47
N MET A 29 4.51 -22.79 -2.40
CA MET A 29 3.52 -23.86 -2.56
C MET A 29 3.50 -24.83 -1.38
N ASP A 30 4.66 -25.15 -0.81
CA ASP A 30 4.82 -26.02 0.36
C ASP A 30 4.22 -25.38 1.62
N GLY A 31 4.18 -24.05 1.67
CA GLY A 31 3.56 -23.30 2.74
C GLY A 31 2.07 -23.03 2.55
N ALA A 32 1.46 -23.35 1.42
CA ALA A 32 0.08 -22.97 1.13
C ALA A 32 -0.94 -23.98 1.70
N GLU A 33 -1.72 -23.53 2.69
CA GLU A 33 -2.67 -24.37 3.42
C GLU A 33 -4.05 -24.38 2.75
N THR A 34 -4.46 -23.25 2.16
CA THR A 34 -5.76 -23.08 1.50
C THR A 34 -5.65 -23.02 -0.03
N GLU A 35 -6.76 -23.25 -0.75
CA GLU A 35 -6.80 -23.13 -2.21
C GLU A 35 -6.50 -21.71 -2.69
N LEU A 36 -6.94 -20.71 -1.91
CA LEU A 36 -6.63 -19.29 -2.18
C LEU A 36 -5.13 -19.02 -2.02
N GLU A 37 -4.46 -19.58 -1.01
CA GLU A 37 -3.00 -19.46 -0.87
C GLU A 37 -2.23 -20.16 -2.00
N ARG A 38 -2.71 -21.31 -2.48
CA ARG A 38 -2.10 -21.98 -3.64
C ARG A 38 -2.27 -21.14 -4.90
N LEU A 39 -3.44 -20.54 -5.09
CA LEU A 39 -3.71 -19.64 -6.21
C LEU A 39 -2.86 -18.37 -6.11
N TYR A 40 -2.67 -17.81 -4.92
CA TYR A 40 -1.72 -16.72 -4.67
C TYR A 40 -0.32 -17.09 -5.15
N CYS A 41 0.22 -18.24 -4.73
CA CYS A 41 1.54 -18.68 -5.15
C CYS A 41 1.63 -18.89 -6.67
N GLN A 42 0.57 -19.39 -7.30
CA GLN A 42 0.51 -19.54 -8.75
C GLN A 42 0.52 -18.19 -9.47
N VAL A 43 -0.27 -17.23 -9.01
CA VAL A 43 -0.34 -15.88 -9.56
C VAL A 43 1.00 -15.16 -9.45
N VAL A 44 1.69 -15.28 -8.31
CA VAL A 44 3.03 -14.70 -8.11
C VAL A 44 4.04 -15.33 -9.08
N ARG A 45 4.03 -16.66 -9.21
CA ARG A 45 4.91 -17.40 -10.13
C ARG A 45 4.71 -17.01 -11.60
N GLU A 46 3.47 -16.77 -12.00
CA GLU A 46 3.12 -16.34 -13.36
C GLU A 46 3.34 -14.84 -13.62
N GLY A 47 3.94 -14.12 -12.65
CA GLY A 47 4.30 -12.70 -12.78
C GLY A 47 3.17 -11.71 -12.44
N GLY A 48 2.06 -12.19 -11.88
CA GLY A 48 0.92 -11.38 -11.44
C GLY A 48 1.03 -10.79 -10.04
N GLY A 49 2.15 -11.00 -9.34
CA GLY A 49 2.33 -10.65 -7.93
C GLY A 49 2.58 -9.17 -7.62
N ALA A 50 2.84 -8.31 -8.62
CA ALA A 50 3.29 -6.93 -8.43
C ALA A 50 2.32 -5.98 -7.68
N GLY A 51 1.08 -6.42 -7.44
CA GLY A 51 0.08 -5.69 -6.64
C GLY A 51 -0.56 -6.51 -5.53
N LEU A 52 -0.01 -7.69 -5.25
CA LEU A 52 -0.48 -8.53 -4.16
C LEU A 52 0.32 -8.23 -2.87
N PRO A 53 -0.31 -8.36 -1.69
CA PRO A 53 0.41 -8.29 -0.42
C PRO A 53 1.44 -9.43 -0.31
N SER A 54 2.33 -9.36 0.68
CA SER A 54 3.29 -10.45 0.95
C SER A 54 2.57 -11.78 1.23
N PRO A 55 3.23 -12.94 1.10
CA PRO A 55 2.58 -14.23 1.35
C PRO A 55 2.04 -14.34 2.78
N THR A 56 2.78 -13.81 3.76
CA THR A 56 2.37 -13.78 5.16
C THR A 56 1.14 -12.88 5.37
N ASP A 57 1.12 -11.70 4.76
CA ASP A 57 -0.01 -10.78 4.86
C ASP A 57 -1.24 -11.31 4.14
N PHE A 58 -1.06 -11.97 2.99
CA PHE A 58 -2.15 -12.62 2.27
C PHE A 58 -2.86 -13.65 3.15
N LYS A 59 -2.10 -14.53 3.82
CA LYS A 59 -2.62 -15.56 4.74
C LYS A 59 -3.42 -15.00 5.92
N ARG A 60 -3.10 -13.80 6.38
CA ARG A 60 -3.77 -13.16 7.52
C ARG A 60 -5.13 -12.57 7.19
N ASN A 61 -5.47 -12.40 5.90
CA ASN A 61 -6.79 -11.95 5.47
C ASN A 61 -7.80 -13.10 5.58
N ASP A 62 -9.07 -12.77 5.86
CA ASP A 62 -10.13 -13.76 5.80
C ASP A 62 -10.34 -14.26 4.34
N PRO A 63 -10.97 -15.44 4.16
CA PRO A 63 -11.07 -16.06 2.84
C PRO A 63 -11.80 -15.20 1.79
N GLN A 64 -12.73 -14.33 2.18
CA GLN A 64 -13.42 -13.45 1.23
C GLN A 64 -12.48 -12.36 0.71
N ILE A 65 -11.69 -11.76 1.59
CA ILE A 65 -10.69 -10.75 1.22
C ILE A 65 -9.56 -11.37 0.40
N GLN A 66 -9.09 -12.57 0.77
CA GLN A 66 -8.13 -13.33 -0.04
C GLN A 66 -8.63 -13.55 -1.48
N ALA A 67 -9.90 -13.97 -1.64
CA ALA A 67 -10.49 -14.15 -2.96
C ALA A 67 -10.62 -12.84 -3.75
N LEU A 68 -10.98 -11.73 -3.09
CA LEU A 68 -11.06 -10.41 -3.71
C LEU A 68 -9.69 -9.92 -4.21
N LEU A 69 -8.65 -10.07 -3.40
CA LEU A 69 -7.28 -9.71 -3.75
C LEU A 69 -6.78 -10.48 -4.99
N LEU A 70 -7.17 -11.75 -5.12
CA LEU A 70 -6.78 -12.60 -6.25
C LEU A 70 -7.61 -12.37 -7.52
N ARG A 71 -8.84 -11.87 -7.41
CA ARG A 71 -9.79 -11.79 -8.53
C ARG A 71 -9.24 -11.11 -9.78
N ARG A 72 -8.60 -9.95 -9.62
CA ARG A 72 -8.04 -9.20 -10.74
C ARG A 72 -6.73 -9.80 -11.29
N PRO A 73 -5.72 -10.13 -10.47
CA PRO A 73 -4.48 -10.70 -11.01
C PRO A 73 -4.65 -12.13 -11.54
N ALA A 74 -5.48 -12.98 -10.91
CA ALA A 74 -5.83 -14.32 -11.43
C ALA A 74 -6.59 -14.23 -12.76
N GLY A 75 -7.58 -13.32 -12.85
CA GLY A 75 -8.35 -13.12 -14.08
C GLY A 75 -7.52 -12.67 -15.29
N ARG A 76 -6.46 -11.88 -15.08
CA ARG A 76 -5.52 -11.50 -16.17
C ARG A 76 -4.72 -12.69 -16.71
N LEU A 77 -4.54 -13.71 -15.87
CA LEU A 77 -3.82 -14.94 -16.18
C LEU A 77 -4.77 -16.07 -16.63
N GLY A 78 -6.08 -15.80 -16.70
CA GLY A 78 -7.10 -16.80 -17.05
C GLY A 78 -7.30 -17.87 -15.95
N LEU A 79 -6.90 -17.57 -14.72
CA LEU A 79 -7.06 -18.45 -13.57
C LEU A 79 -8.37 -18.14 -12.84
N GLU A 80 -9.10 -19.18 -12.46
CA GLU A 80 -10.36 -19.05 -11.71
C GLU A 80 -10.09 -18.92 -10.21
N VAL A 81 -10.84 -18.03 -9.56
CA VAL A 81 -10.80 -17.88 -8.10
C VAL A 81 -11.88 -18.77 -7.48
N PRO A 82 -11.54 -19.66 -6.52
CA PRO A 82 -12.50 -20.50 -5.82
C PRO A 82 -13.62 -19.67 -5.15
N GLU A 83 -14.86 -20.14 -5.25
CA GLU A 83 -15.98 -19.52 -4.53
C GLU A 83 -15.92 -19.84 -3.04
N VAL A 84 -15.74 -18.81 -2.22
CA VAL A 84 -15.79 -18.90 -0.77
C VAL A 84 -17.23 -18.81 -0.30
N GLY A 85 -17.80 -19.96 0.09
CA GLY A 85 -19.16 -20.06 0.59
C GLY A 85 -19.39 -19.19 1.83
N ALA A 86 -20.49 -18.45 1.87
CA ALA A 86 -20.91 -17.66 3.01
C ALA A 86 -21.27 -18.57 4.20
N ALA A 87 -20.30 -18.87 5.06
CA ALA A 87 -20.53 -19.49 6.35
C ALA A 87 -20.82 -18.42 7.42
N ALA A 88 -21.79 -18.72 8.28
CA ALA A 88 -22.45 -17.82 9.21
C ALA A 88 -21.53 -17.06 10.17
N ALA A 89 -21.97 -15.84 10.52
CA ALA A 89 -21.36 -14.99 11.53
C ALA A 89 -21.15 -15.72 12.88
N PRO A 90 -20.04 -15.51 13.59
CA PRO A 90 -19.87 -16.03 14.94
C PRO A 90 -20.79 -15.28 15.91
N GLU A 91 -21.60 -16.00 16.69
CA GLU A 91 -22.28 -15.45 17.86
C GLU A 91 -21.25 -14.98 18.91
N PRO A 92 -21.48 -13.83 19.58
CA PRO A 92 -20.60 -13.35 20.63
C PRO A 92 -20.70 -14.23 21.89
N PRO A 93 -19.59 -14.52 22.58
CA PRO A 93 -19.60 -15.28 23.83
C PRO A 93 -20.22 -14.47 24.98
N PRO A 94 -20.80 -15.15 26.00
CA PRO A 94 -21.53 -14.49 27.07
C PRO A 94 -20.61 -13.66 27.97
N SER A 95 -21.03 -12.41 28.19
CA SER A 95 -20.43 -11.43 29.10
C SER A 95 -20.40 -11.95 30.55
N GLN A 96 -19.20 -12.08 31.11
CA GLN A 96 -19.01 -12.18 32.55
C GLN A 96 -18.59 -10.80 33.07
N ALA A 97 -19.46 -10.23 33.91
CA ALA A 97 -19.20 -9.01 34.65
C ALA A 97 -18.12 -9.25 35.72
N GLY A 98 -17.10 -8.40 35.73
CA GLY A 98 -16.10 -8.25 36.78
C GLY A 98 -15.56 -6.80 36.76
N PRO A 99 -15.28 -6.18 37.91
CA PRO A 99 -15.50 -4.75 38.11
C PRO A 99 -14.36 -3.83 37.68
N GLU A 100 -14.77 -2.58 37.41
CA GLU A 100 -13.97 -1.38 37.14
C GLU A 100 -12.63 -1.33 37.87
N THR A 101 -11.57 -1.08 37.11
CA THR A 101 -10.44 -0.30 37.62
C THR A 101 -10.15 0.81 36.62
N ALA A 102 -10.47 2.03 37.06
CA ALA A 102 -10.23 3.26 36.34
C ALA A 102 -8.72 3.46 36.10
N GLY A 103 -8.32 3.40 34.83
CA GLY A 103 -7.09 3.97 34.32
C GLY A 103 -7.47 4.90 33.18
N SER A 104 -7.62 6.18 33.49
CA SER A 104 -7.94 7.23 32.52
C SER A 104 -6.70 7.52 31.64
N GLU A 105 -6.68 6.95 30.44
CA GLU A 105 -5.89 7.47 29.31
C GLU A 105 -6.85 7.87 28.17
N PRO A 106 -6.56 8.93 27.39
CA PRO A 106 -7.58 9.62 26.62
C PRO A 106 -8.15 8.77 25.47
N GLU A 107 -9.43 8.45 25.56
CA GLU A 107 -10.25 7.81 24.51
C GLU A 107 -10.39 8.66 23.22
N GLU A 108 -9.79 9.85 23.14
CA GLU A 108 -9.87 10.72 21.95
C GLU A 108 -9.05 10.20 20.76
N ALA A 109 -8.00 9.41 20.98
CA ALA A 109 -7.16 8.94 19.86
C ALA A 109 -7.81 7.79 19.05
N SER A 110 -8.66 6.97 19.69
CA SER A 110 -9.24 5.77 19.03
C SER A 110 -10.59 6.03 18.35
N GLN A 111 -11.27 7.13 18.66
CA GLN A 111 -12.57 7.48 18.05
C GLN A 111 -12.43 8.20 16.70
N LEU A 112 -11.22 8.61 16.32
CA LEU A 112 -10.96 9.38 15.09
C LEU A 112 -10.86 8.53 13.81
N ARG A 113 -10.66 7.20 13.92
CA ARG A 113 -10.72 6.26 12.80
C ARG A 113 -12.17 5.83 12.56
N GLY A 114 -13.00 6.78 12.16
CA GLY A 114 -14.43 6.56 11.96
C GLY A 114 -14.72 5.50 10.89
N SER A 115 -15.69 4.62 11.15
CA SER A 115 -16.20 3.67 10.14
C SER A 115 -16.84 4.42 8.97
N LEU A 116 -16.57 3.97 7.73
CA LEU A 116 -17.18 4.49 6.50
C LEU A 116 -18.50 3.79 6.13
N SER A 117 -19.01 2.92 7.00
CA SER A 117 -20.19 2.07 6.75
C SER A 117 -21.46 2.85 6.38
N GLU A 118 -21.64 4.05 6.92
CA GLU A 118 -22.79 4.93 6.61
C GLU A 118 -22.48 5.97 5.52
N CYS A 119 -21.27 5.96 4.98
CA CYS A 119 -20.85 6.89 3.93
C CYS A 119 -21.23 6.36 2.53
N GLN A 120 -21.35 7.27 1.57
CA GLN A 120 -21.58 6.97 0.16
C GLN A 120 -20.57 7.70 -0.71
N LEU A 121 -19.95 6.96 -1.63
CA LEU A 121 -19.11 7.52 -2.68
C LEU A 121 -19.98 7.91 -3.89
N GLN A 122 -19.90 9.18 -4.29
CA GLN A 122 -20.65 9.77 -5.39
C GLN A 122 -19.68 10.55 -6.28
N GLY A 123 -18.97 9.83 -7.15
CA GLY A 123 -17.97 10.41 -8.04
C GLY A 123 -16.83 11.06 -7.26
N GLN A 124 -16.74 12.40 -7.30
CA GLN A 124 -15.70 13.19 -6.63
C GLN A 124 -16.05 13.57 -5.18
N ARG A 125 -17.07 12.93 -4.59
CA ARG A 125 -17.55 13.27 -3.26
C ARG A 125 -17.80 12.03 -2.43
N ILE A 126 -17.42 12.09 -1.16
CA ILE A 126 -17.84 11.15 -0.13
C ILE A 126 -18.79 11.87 0.81
N SER A 127 -20.02 11.35 0.93
CA SER A 127 -21.07 11.90 1.78
C SER A 127 -21.33 10.93 2.92
N CYS A 128 -21.14 11.37 4.16
CA CYS A 128 -21.47 10.67 5.38
C CYS A 128 -22.61 11.43 6.10
N PRO A 129 -23.31 10.84 7.10
CA PRO A 129 -24.49 11.47 7.71
C PRO A 129 -24.28 12.90 8.23
N GLN A 130 -23.08 13.23 8.71
CA GLN A 130 -22.75 14.54 9.28
C GLN A 130 -21.56 15.23 8.60
N ARG A 131 -20.98 14.62 7.57
CA ARG A 131 -19.72 15.07 6.97
C ARG A 131 -19.73 14.89 5.47
N ARG A 132 -19.02 15.77 4.78
CA ARG A 132 -18.79 15.69 3.34
C ARG A 132 -17.31 15.87 3.07
N PHE A 133 -16.80 15.11 2.13
CA PHE A 133 -15.43 15.23 1.66
C PHE A 133 -15.45 15.35 0.13
N ASP A 134 -14.70 16.31 -0.40
CA ASP A 134 -14.57 16.52 -1.84
C ASP A 134 -13.15 16.11 -2.29
N LEU A 135 -13.05 15.46 -3.46
CA LEU A 135 -11.79 15.05 -4.05
C LEU A 135 -10.90 16.29 -4.28
N VAL A 136 -9.70 16.27 -3.73
CA VAL A 136 -8.74 17.34 -3.96
C VAL A 136 -7.90 17.07 -5.20
N THR A 137 -7.60 18.15 -5.92
CA THR A 137 -6.74 18.17 -7.10
C THR A 137 -5.45 18.91 -6.79
N ASN A 138 -4.50 18.89 -7.72
CA ASN A 138 -3.37 19.79 -7.63
C ASN A 138 -3.83 21.24 -7.82
N GLN A 139 -3.29 22.14 -7.01
CA GLN A 139 -3.68 23.54 -6.97
C GLN A 139 -2.62 24.46 -7.57
N HIS A 140 -3.07 25.53 -8.22
CA HIS A 140 -2.18 26.59 -8.68
C HIS A 140 -1.64 27.40 -7.49
N ASN A 141 -0.44 27.99 -7.62
CA ASN A 141 0.23 28.71 -6.51
C ASN A 141 -0.62 29.85 -5.94
N SER A 142 -1.45 30.48 -6.78
CA SER A 142 -2.35 31.55 -6.39
C SER A 142 -3.51 31.12 -5.48
N LYS A 143 -3.74 29.82 -5.30
CA LYS A 143 -4.75 29.26 -4.39
C LYS A 143 -4.15 28.75 -3.08
N LEU A 144 -2.82 28.75 -2.96
CA LEU A 144 -2.13 28.25 -1.79
C LEU A 144 -2.13 29.29 -0.68
N THR A 145 -2.22 28.82 0.56
CA THR A 145 -2.03 29.66 1.73
C THR A 145 -0.62 30.25 1.76
N ASP A 146 -0.50 31.49 2.21
CA ASP A 146 0.80 32.15 2.32
C ASP A 146 1.78 31.35 3.18
N GLY A 147 3.03 31.26 2.71
CA GLY A 147 4.11 30.57 3.44
C GLY A 147 4.14 29.05 3.31
N VAL A 148 3.16 28.37 2.70
CA VAL A 148 3.20 26.89 2.59
C VAL A 148 4.37 26.37 1.75
N LEU A 149 4.93 27.19 0.85
CA LEU A 149 6.13 26.85 0.08
C LEU A 149 7.43 27.37 0.72
N ALA A 150 7.37 27.96 1.91
CA ALA A 150 8.55 28.50 2.59
C ALA A 150 9.42 27.38 3.21
N PRO A 151 10.71 27.63 3.49
CA PRO A 151 11.64 26.61 4.00
C PRO A 151 11.23 26.00 5.34
N ASP A 152 10.56 26.78 6.18
CA ASP A 152 10.07 26.44 7.52
C ASP A 152 8.85 25.51 7.52
N ASN A 153 8.07 25.45 6.44
CA ASN A 153 7.07 24.39 6.28
C ASN A 153 7.79 23.05 6.03
N ARG A 154 8.06 22.27 7.07
CA ARG A 154 8.75 20.97 6.98
C ARG A 154 7.76 19.81 6.89
N LEU A 155 8.17 18.71 6.26
CA LEU A 155 7.38 17.47 6.30
C LEU A 155 7.37 16.96 7.75
N GLY A 156 8.54 16.83 8.35
CA GLY A 156 8.76 16.57 9.77
C GLY A 156 8.42 15.15 10.21
N LEU A 157 8.73 14.15 9.39
CA LEU A 157 8.69 12.75 9.82
C LEU A 157 9.82 12.51 10.85
N GLY A 158 9.53 11.76 11.92
CA GLY A 158 10.57 11.25 12.81
C GLY A 158 11.31 10.08 12.17
N PRO A 159 12.57 9.78 12.55
CA PRO A 159 13.24 8.56 12.11
C PRO A 159 12.55 7.31 12.68
N PHE A 160 12.68 6.19 12.00
CA PHE A 160 12.25 4.89 12.55
C PHE A 160 13.34 4.35 13.48
N GLU A 161 13.00 4.13 14.75
CA GLU A 161 13.92 3.65 15.79
C GLU A 161 13.68 2.19 16.22
N GLY A 162 12.70 1.51 15.60
CA GLY A 162 12.33 0.12 15.93
C GLY A 162 13.14 -0.94 15.20
N ASP A 163 12.83 -2.21 15.48
CA ASP A 163 13.30 -3.33 14.66
C ASP A 163 12.54 -3.34 13.34
N ARG A 164 13.27 -3.40 12.23
CA ARG A 164 12.68 -3.40 10.88
C ARG A 164 11.98 -4.72 10.54
N ASN A 165 12.30 -5.79 11.27
CA ASN A 165 11.62 -7.08 11.17
C ASN A 165 10.37 -7.15 12.04
N ASP A 166 10.16 -6.16 12.93
CA ASP A 166 8.91 -5.99 13.66
C ASP A 166 7.89 -5.28 12.76
N GLU A 167 7.13 -6.10 12.02
CA GLU A 167 6.10 -5.64 11.09
C GLU A 167 5.05 -4.74 11.78
N GLU A 168 4.74 -4.98 13.05
CA GLU A 168 3.76 -4.17 13.78
C GLU A 168 4.33 -2.78 14.11
N ALA A 169 5.59 -2.72 14.56
CA ALA A 169 6.29 -1.47 14.79
C ALA A 169 6.43 -0.64 13.50
N VAL A 170 6.82 -1.28 12.40
CA VAL A 170 6.92 -0.64 11.08
C VAL A 170 5.56 -0.13 10.62
N ARG A 171 4.50 -0.94 10.72
CA ARG A 171 3.14 -0.54 10.32
C ARG A 171 2.62 0.65 11.12
N ARG A 172 2.86 0.66 12.43
CA ARG A 172 2.48 1.78 13.31
C ARG A 172 3.18 3.06 12.89
N TYR A 173 4.52 3.00 12.76
CA TYR A 173 5.32 4.12 12.30
C TYR A 173 4.86 4.67 10.94
N LEU A 174 4.62 3.79 9.96
CA LEU A 174 4.21 4.20 8.62
C LEU A 174 2.81 4.77 8.59
N SER A 175 1.89 4.28 9.42
CA SER A 175 0.56 4.86 9.57
C SER A 175 0.67 6.31 10.09
N ASP A 176 1.41 6.52 11.17
CA ASP A 176 1.62 7.86 11.76
C ASP A 176 2.34 8.81 10.78
N ALA A 177 3.34 8.29 10.05
CA ALA A 177 4.05 9.06 9.04
C ALA A 177 3.14 9.41 7.84
N TYR A 178 2.25 8.51 7.44
CA TYR A 178 1.29 8.74 6.36
C TYR A 178 0.22 9.77 6.75
N ASP A 179 -0.25 9.71 8.00
CA ASP A 179 -1.16 10.68 8.61
C ASP A 179 -0.60 12.10 8.60
N ARG A 180 0.73 12.24 8.58
CA ARG A 180 1.43 13.51 8.42
C ARG A 180 1.73 13.87 6.97
N TYR A 181 2.10 12.89 6.14
CA TYR A 181 2.46 13.09 4.75
C TYR A 181 1.30 13.65 3.91
N ILE A 182 0.11 13.04 4.00
CA ILE A 182 -1.02 13.43 3.15
C ILE A 182 -1.45 14.88 3.38
N PRO A 183 -1.70 15.35 4.62
CA PRO A 183 -2.00 16.76 4.86
C PRO A 183 -0.93 17.71 4.30
N LYS A 184 0.36 17.36 4.44
CA LYS A 184 1.47 18.20 3.96
C LYS A 184 1.50 18.33 2.44
N MET A 185 1.16 17.26 1.72
CA MET A 185 1.03 17.30 0.26
C MET A 185 -0.18 18.14 -0.18
N VAL A 186 -1.30 18.03 0.55
CA VAL A 186 -2.48 18.86 0.30
C VAL A 186 -2.17 20.35 0.53
N ASP A 187 -1.44 20.69 1.59
CA ASP A 187 -1.07 22.09 1.92
C ASP A 187 -0.27 22.78 0.82
N ILE A 188 0.66 22.06 0.18
CA ILE A 188 1.45 22.60 -0.92
C ILE A 188 0.74 22.48 -2.29
N GLY A 189 -0.54 22.08 -2.29
CA GLY A 189 -1.38 21.97 -3.47
C GLY A 189 -1.05 20.79 -4.37
N LEU A 190 -0.57 19.69 -3.80
CA LEU A 190 -0.21 18.47 -4.52
C LEU A 190 -1.14 17.29 -4.18
N GLY A 191 -2.43 17.55 -3.98
CA GLY A 191 -3.41 16.54 -3.57
C GLY A 191 -3.60 15.39 -4.56
N ALA A 192 -3.41 15.63 -5.86
CA ALA A 192 -3.46 14.61 -6.92
C ALA A 192 -2.08 14.05 -7.30
N SER A 193 -1.02 14.48 -6.61
CA SER A 193 0.36 14.01 -6.76
C SER A 193 0.86 13.37 -5.47
N THR A 194 0.01 12.57 -4.82
CA THR A 194 0.33 11.83 -3.60
C THR A 194 0.59 10.36 -3.90
N MET A 195 1.41 9.70 -3.08
CA MET A 195 1.60 8.26 -3.16
C MET A 195 0.53 7.50 -2.37
N SER A 196 0.14 6.32 -2.87
CA SER A 196 -0.68 5.36 -2.14
C SER A 196 0.05 4.87 -0.88
N PHE A 197 -0.69 4.35 0.10
CA PHE A 197 -0.07 3.79 1.30
C PHE A 197 0.88 2.64 0.97
N THR A 198 0.51 1.78 0.01
CA THR A 198 1.37 0.69 -0.46
C THR A 198 2.67 1.20 -1.08
N ALA A 199 2.62 2.25 -1.92
CA ALA A 199 3.83 2.86 -2.46
C ALA A 199 4.70 3.50 -1.38
N PHE A 200 4.08 4.15 -0.38
CA PHE A 200 4.76 4.72 0.78
C PHE A 200 5.48 3.64 1.61
N HIS A 201 4.81 2.52 1.87
CA HIS A 201 5.35 1.37 2.57
C HIS A 201 6.53 0.73 1.82
N ASN A 202 6.39 0.53 0.51
CA ASN A 202 7.47 -0.04 -0.31
C ASN A 202 8.67 0.90 -0.40
N ALA A 203 8.45 2.21 -0.44
CA ALA A 203 9.50 3.21 -0.41
C ALA A 203 10.30 3.14 0.90
N PHE A 204 9.64 2.93 2.04
CA PHE A 204 10.31 2.73 3.32
C PHE A 204 11.27 1.55 3.28
N HIS A 205 10.80 0.35 2.94
CA HIS A 205 11.66 -0.84 2.88
C HIS A 205 12.81 -0.67 1.88
N THR A 206 12.52 -0.18 0.68
CA THR A 206 13.54 0.05 -0.35
C THR A 206 14.65 0.98 0.14
N MET A 207 14.29 2.07 0.84
CA MET A 207 15.27 3.03 1.34
C MET A 207 16.05 2.47 2.52
N GLU A 208 15.35 1.90 3.51
CA GLU A 208 15.98 1.40 4.73
C GLU A 208 16.89 0.19 4.46
N ASP A 209 16.49 -0.75 3.60
CA ASP A 209 17.32 -1.88 3.18
C ASP A 209 18.57 -1.42 2.40
N GLY A 210 18.45 -0.30 1.70
CA GLY A 210 19.56 0.39 1.04
C GLY A 210 20.44 1.23 1.97
N GLY A 211 20.16 1.26 3.27
CA GLY A 211 20.88 2.08 4.26
C GLY A 211 20.58 3.58 4.16
N VAL A 212 19.47 3.96 3.54
CA VAL A 212 19.02 5.34 3.39
C VAL A 212 17.91 5.61 4.40
N ASP A 213 18.15 6.55 5.31
CA ASP A 213 17.13 7.05 6.24
C ASP A 213 15.91 7.60 5.49
N PHE A 214 14.77 6.92 5.65
CA PHE A 214 13.52 7.21 4.96
C PHE A 214 12.99 8.60 5.31
N ALA A 215 12.96 8.97 6.59
CA ALA A 215 12.40 10.23 7.06
C ALA A 215 13.17 11.44 6.47
N ARG A 216 14.50 11.38 6.51
CA ARG A 216 15.41 12.37 5.92
C ARG A 216 15.24 12.43 4.40
N ARG A 217 15.12 11.28 3.72
CA ARG A 217 14.92 11.26 2.27
C ARG A 217 13.58 11.86 1.87
N MET A 218 12.52 11.56 2.61
CA MET A 218 11.18 12.14 2.41
C MET A 218 11.17 13.66 2.66
N GLU A 219 11.88 14.14 3.68
CA GLU A 219 12.05 15.57 3.96
C GLU A 219 12.77 16.31 2.81
N GLN A 220 13.82 15.70 2.25
CA GLN A 220 14.51 16.23 1.08
C GLN A 220 13.58 16.30 -0.13
N THR A 221 12.84 15.23 -0.41
CA THR A 221 11.86 15.18 -1.50
C THR A 221 10.79 16.25 -1.32
N PHE A 222 10.24 16.44 -0.11
CA PHE A 222 9.27 17.49 0.17
C PHE A 222 9.84 18.89 -0.07
N SER A 223 11.10 19.13 0.28
CA SER A 223 11.79 20.40 0.02
C SER A 223 11.94 20.67 -1.48
N LEU A 224 12.30 19.65 -2.26
CA LEU A 224 12.38 19.73 -3.72
C LEU A 224 11.01 19.98 -4.35
N LEU A 225 9.97 19.26 -3.90
CA LEU A 225 8.60 19.47 -4.38
C LEU A 225 8.12 20.90 -4.15
N LYS A 226 8.41 21.51 -2.99
CA LYS A 226 8.11 22.93 -2.75
C LYS A 226 8.87 23.85 -3.72
N GLN A 227 10.14 23.55 -4.01
CA GLN A 227 10.94 24.32 -4.96
C GLN A 227 10.38 24.20 -6.38
N ASP A 228 10.04 23.00 -6.82
CA ASP A 228 9.42 22.74 -8.11
C ASP A 228 8.08 23.45 -8.20
N LYS A 229 7.24 23.36 -7.15
CA LYS A 229 5.94 24.03 -7.10
C LYS A 229 6.04 25.54 -7.27
N LYS A 230 7.10 26.19 -6.79
CA LYS A 230 7.32 27.63 -7.01
C LYS A 230 7.53 28.00 -8.47
N ASN A 231 8.15 27.11 -9.25
CA ASN A 231 8.68 27.42 -10.57
C ASN A 231 7.95 26.70 -11.72
N LEU A 232 7.27 25.60 -11.42
CA LEU A 232 6.66 24.71 -12.41
C LEU A 232 5.15 24.65 -12.19
N ALA A 233 4.42 24.73 -13.30
CA ALA A 233 3.00 24.40 -13.32
C ALA A 233 2.83 22.89 -13.15
N VAL A 234 1.75 22.49 -12.48
CA VAL A 234 1.36 21.10 -12.32
C VAL A 234 -0.04 20.93 -12.89
N ASP A 235 -0.28 19.84 -13.58
CA ASP A 235 -1.62 19.49 -14.04
C ASP A 235 -2.52 19.30 -12.83
N THR A 236 -3.76 19.79 -12.93
CA THR A 236 -4.75 19.66 -11.85
C THR A 236 -5.03 18.19 -11.50
N ARG A 237 -5.00 17.31 -12.51
CA ARG A 237 -5.15 15.86 -12.41
C ARG A 237 -4.45 15.19 -13.59
N TYR A 238 -4.02 13.93 -13.42
CA TYR A 238 -3.35 13.17 -14.49
C TYR A 238 -4.26 12.15 -15.19
N HIS A 239 -5.41 11.83 -14.59
CA HIS A 239 -6.39 10.91 -15.17
C HIS A 239 -7.79 11.19 -14.63
N ASP A 240 -8.80 10.65 -15.32
CA ASP A 240 -10.20 10.81 -14.94
C ASP A 240 -10.72 9.75 -13.96
N GLU A 241 -9.92 8.72 -13.67
CA GLU A 241 -10.28 7.62 -12.78
C GLU A 241 -10.69 8.08 -11.38
N LEU A 242 -11.63 7.34 -10.80
CA LEU A 242 -12.19 7.54 -9.46
C LEU A 242 -12.20 6.18 -8.73
N PRO A 243 -12.22 6.18 -7.39
CA PRO A 243 -12.33 4.93 -6.65
C PRO A 243 -13.64 4.21 -7.02
N GLY A 244 -13.58 2.89 -7.10
CA GLY A 244 -14.75 2.08 -7.46
C GLY A 244 -15.80 2.05 -6.34
N ASP A 245 -15.34 1.94 -5.10
CA ASP A 245 -16.18 1.88 -3.90
C ASP A 245 -15.37 2.24 -2.63
N LEU A 246 -16.07 2.34 -1.50
CA LEU A 246 -15.49 2.77 -0.22
C LEU A 246 -14.61 1.72 0.47
N SER A 247 -14.60 0.46 0.03
CA SER A 247 -13.70 -0.57 0.59
C SER A 247 -12.22 -0.27 0.31
N LEU A 248 -11.96 0.55 -0.71
CA LEU A 248 -10.63 1.06 -1.05
C LEU A 248 -10.19 2.24 -0.20
N CYS A 249 -11.03 2.70 0.74
CA CYS A 249 -10.84 3.95 1.45
C CYS A 249 -10.52 3.73 2.93
N MET A 250 -9.65 4.59 3.47
CA MET A 250 -9.33 4.69 4.89
C MET A 250 -9.50 6.14 5.38
N VAL A 251 -9.98 6.27 6.62
CA VAL A 251 -9.99 7.54 7.34
C VAL A 251 -8.61 7.76 7.93
N ILE A 252 -7.93 8.82 7.50
CA ILE A 252 -6.61 9.22 8.01
C ILE A 252 -6.78 10.12 9.24
N ASN A 253 -7.71 11.07 9.15
CA ASN A 253 -8.07 11.92 10.28
C ASN A 253 -9.50 12.45 10.10
N ARG A 254 -9.92 13.36 10.98
CA ARG A 254 -11.28 13.93 10.98
C ARG A 254 -11.68 14.56 9.64
N ASP A 255 -10.72 15.17 8.95
CA ASP A 255 -10.93 16.00 7.77
C ASP A 255 -10.45 15.35 6.46
N ILE A 256 -9.81 14.18 6.51
CA ILE A 256 -9.23 13.53 5.33
C ILE A 256 -9.58 12.04 5.26
N ILE A 257 -10.10 11.65 4.10
CA ILE A 257 -10.27 10.27 3.67
C ILE A 257 -9.34 10.05 2.48
N VAL A 258 -8.63 8.92 2.46
CA VAL A 258 -7.82 8.51 1.31
C VAL A 258 -8.34 7.20 0.78
N CYS A 259 -8.51 7.13 -0.54
CA CYS A 259 -8.80 5.90 -1.24
C CYS A 259 -7.64 5.57 -2.15
N ASP A 260 -7.26 4.30 -2.25
CA ASP A 260 -6.21 3.88 -3.18
C ASP A 260 -6.44 2.46 -3.71
N ASN A 261 -5.86 2.19 -4.87
CA ASN A 261 -5.85 0.86 -5.48
C ASN A 261 -4.43 0.39 -5.77
N VAL A 262 -3.47 0.78 -4.93
CA VAL A 262 -2.02 0.67 -5.13
C VAL A 262 -1.47 1.61 -6.22
N GLY A 263 -2.09 1.63 -7.41
CA GLY A 263 -1.61 2.40 -8.55
C GLY A 263 -1.96 3.89 -8.51
N THR A 264 -3.11 4.22 -7.93
CA THR A 264 -3.67 5.56 -7.87
C THR A 264 -4.06 5.90 -6.44
N ASN A 265 -3.79 7.14 -6.01
CA ASN A 265 -4.20 7.68 -4.72
C ASN A 265 -5.20 8.83 -4.89
N TRP A 266 -6.36 8.73 -4.24
CA TRP A 266 -7.40 9.76 -4.24
C TRP A 266 -7.57 10.31 -2.83
N VAL A 267 -7.32 11.61 -2.66
CA VAL A 267 -7.46 12.28 -1.37
C VAL A 267 -8.75 13.08 -1.37
N PHE A 268 -9.62 12.85 -0.39
CA PHE A 268 -10.85 13.58 -0.17
C PHE A 268 -10.75 14.40 1.12
N VAL A 269 -11.11 15.67 1.05
CA VAL A 269 -10.93 16.61 2.16
C VAL A 269 -12.27 17.25 2.54
N SER A 270 -12.49 17.40 3.84
CA SER A 270 -13.64 18.12 4.38
C SER A 270 -13.55 19.62 4.07
N PRO A 271 -14.65 20.30 3.69
CA PRO A 271 -14.69 21.75 3.51
C PRO A 271 -14.28 22.57 4.73
N SER A 272 -14.23 21.95 5.92
CA SER A 272 -13.85 22.58 7.18
C SER A 272 -12.34 22.69 7.41
N ARG A 273 -11.52 22.15 6.51
CA ARG A 273 -10.05 22.20 6.61
C ARG A 273 -9.48 23.56 6.23
#